data_AF-A0AA38Q1B9-F1
#
_entry.id   AF-A0AA38Q1B9-F1
#
_cell.length_a   1.000
_cell.length_b   1.000
_cell.length_c   1.000
_cell.angle_alpha   90.00
_cell.angle_beta   90.00
_cell.angle_gamma   90.00
#
_symmetry.space_group_name_H-M   'P 1'
#
loop_
_entity.id
_entity.type
_entity.pdbx_description
1 polymer ?
#
loop_
_entity_poly.entity_id
_entity_poly.type
_entity_poly.pdbx_seq_one_letter_code
_entity_poly.pdbx_strand_id
1 'polypeptide(L)'
;MASLVFQKSRSMMLPALRASPYKPLLSSLLPTFLGGSFKIPSLASLLEELFPRILLAVPKKKVSHSRKAMRAANKGLKDKHNLVHCPGCGGPKLAHHLCPTCYSFLHRLWKSNNKDNHKLL
;
A
#
# COMPACT_ATOMS: atom_id res chain seq x y z
N MET A 1 10.88 48.16 0.79
CA MET A 1 9.77 47.28 0.35
C MET A 1 10.31 45.87 0.14
N ALA A 2 10.11 44.83 0.94
CA ALA A 2 9.79 44.62 2.35
C ALA A 2 10.32 43.18 2.62
N SER A 3 11.30 43.04 3.51
CA SER A 3 11.83 41.75 3.94
C SER A 3 11.02 41.24 5.13
N LEU A 4 10.34 40.10 4.99
CA LEU A 4 9.69 39.42 6.11
C LEU A 4 10.38 38.08 6.39
N VAL A 5 11.14 38.11 7.47
CA VAL A 5 11.64 36.97 8.21
C VAL A 5 10.45 36.23 8.81
N PHE A 6 10.30 34.93 8.52
CA PHE A 6 9.39 34.05 9.26
C PHE A 6 10.19 33.04 10.06
N GLN A 7 10.44 33.39 11.31
CA GLN A 7 10.95 32.52 12.35
C GLN A 7 9.76 31.68 12.86
N LYS A 8 9.82 30.34 12.73
CA LYS A 8 8.86 29.46 13.41
C LYS A 8 9.60 28.44 14.25
N SER A 9 9.83 28.83 15.50
CA SER A 9 10.07 27.94 16.62
C SER A 9 8.90 26.96 16.75
N ARG A 10 9.18 25.66 16.67
CA ARG A 10 8.29 24.61 17.17
C ARG A 10 9.01 23.94 18.33
N SER A 11 8.57 24.29 19.53
CA SER A 11 8.84 23.60 20.78
C SER A 11 8.36 22.15 20.68
N MET A 12 9.29 21.20 20.88
CA MET A 12 8.95 19.82 21.18
C MET A 12 8.77 19.70 22.69
N MET A 13 7.56 19.39 23.13
CA MET A 13 7.31 18.83 24.47
C MET A 13 7.20 17.32 24.30
N LEU A 14 8.10 16.56 24.94
CA LEU A 14 8.00 15.11 25.06
C LEU A 14 7.15 14.76 26.29
N PRO A 15 6.23 13.79 26.22
CA PRO A 15 5.62 13.24 27.43
C PRO A 15 6.53 12.16 28.04
N ALA A 16 6.76 12.28 29.34
CA ALA A 16 7.38 11.26 30.18
C ALA A 16 6.41 10.10 30.40
N LEU A 17 6.77 8.90 29.95
CA LEU A 17 6.06 7.67 30.29
C LEU A 17 6.75 7.01 31.49
N ARG A 18 6.01 6.96 32.59
CA ARG A 18 6.36 6.31 33.86
C ARG A 18 6.53 4.81 33.64
N ALA A 19 7.65 4.26 34.11
CA ALA A 19 7.87 2.83 34.22
C ALA A 19 7.00 2.24 35.34
N SER A 20 6.34 1.12 35.06
CA SER A 20 5.63 0.30 36.04
C SER A 20 6.25 -1.11 36.03
N PRO A 21 6.70 -1.65 37.18
CA PRO A 21 7.31 -2.97 37.23
C PRO A 21 6.24 -4.03 37.57
N TYR A 22 5.75 -4.74 36.57
CA TYR A 22 4.93 -5.94 36.79
C TYR A 22 5.84 -7.17 36.81
N LYS A 23 5.87 -7.88 37.93
CA LYS A 23 6.55 -9.18 38.10
C LYS A 23 5.74 -10.26 37.37
N PRO A 24 6.34 -11.18 36.58
CA PRO A 24 5.66 -12.39 36.17
C PRO A 24 6.08 -13.57 37.06
N LEU A 25 5.18 -13.96 37.96
CA LEU A 25 5.11 -15.33 38.47
C LEU A 25 4.09 -16.06 37.60
N LEU A 26 4.54 -16.98 36.75
CA LEU A 26 3.90 -18.29 36.61
C LEU A 26 4.77 -19.20 35.73
N SER A 27 5.10 -20.37 36.28
CA SER A 27 5.84 -21.43 35.62
C SER A 27 4.93 -22.25 34.70
N SER A 28 5.56 -22.74 33.63
CA SER A 28 5.40 -24.06 32.99
C SER A 28 3.99 -24.54 32.64
N LEU A 29 3.80 -24.84 31.36
CA LEU A 29 3.54 -26.20 30.85
C LEU A 29 3.00 -26.07 29.42
N LEU A 30 3.79 -26.41 28.40
CA LEU A 30 3.24 -26.97 27.15
C LEU A 30 4.35 -27.67 26.34
N PRO A 31 3.98 -28.68 25.53
CA PRO A 31 4.75 -29.88 25.26
C PRO A 31 5.69 -29.77 24.07
N THR A 32 6.72 -30.61 24.14
CA THR A 32 7.77 -30.88 23.18
C THR A 32 7.20 -31.30 21.82
N PHE A 33 6.97 -30.33 20.93
CA PHE A 33 6.77 -30.60 19.51
C PHE A 33 8.13 -30.84 18.83
N LEU A 34 8.15 -31.87 17.99
CA LEU A 34 9.31 -32.45 17.33
C LEU A 34 10.26 -31.41 16.69
N GLY A 35 11.50 -31.39 17.17
CA GLY A 35 12.65 -31.88 16.38
C GLY A 35 13.11 -31.09 15.16
N GLY A 36 12.59 -29.90 14.91
CA GLY A 36 13.20 -28.91 14.02
C GLY A 36 13.66 -27.72 14.82
N SER A 37 14.85 -27.78 15.42
CA SER A 37 15.47 -26.61 16.09
C SER A 37 15.87 -25.57 15.04
N PHE A 38 14.88 -24.86 14.48
CA PHE A 38 15.12 -23.53 13.95
C PHE A 38 15.65 -22.72 15.14
N LYS A 39 16.97 -22.54 15.21
CA LYS A 39 17.60 -21.59 16.12
C LYS A 39 17.16 -20.21 15.69
N ILE A 40 15.97 -19.80 16.15
CA ILE A 40 15.49 -18.43 15.96
C ILE A 40 16.56 -17.57 16.65
N PRO A 41 17.31 -16.74 15.90
CA PRO A 41 18.35 -15.91 16.49
C PRO A 41 17.72 -15.04 17.57
N SER A 42 18.43 -14.89 18.68
CA SER A 42 17.96 -14.05 19.77
C SER A 42 17.64 -12.65 19.21
N LEU A 43 16.60 -12.01 19.75
CA LEU A 43 16.19 -10.67 19.33
C LEU A 43 17.37 -9.68 19.40
N ALA A 44 18.29 -9.89 20.36
CA ALA A 44 19.54 -9.15 20.50
C ALA A 44 20.48 -9.34 19.30
N SER A 45 20.70 -10.58 18.84
CA SER A 45 21.55 -10.89 17.69
C SER A 45 20.99 -10.30 16.39
N LEU A 46 19.67 -10.32 16.21
CA LEU A 46 19.02 -9.69 15.06
C LEU A 46 19.13 -8.16 15.10
N LEU A 47 19.01 -7.54 16.27
CA LEU A 47 19.17 -6.10 16.39
C LEU A 47 20.61 -5.69 16.07
N GLU A 48 21.60 -6.41 16.57
CA GLU A 48 23.01 -6.08 16.38
C GLU A 48 23.47 -6.19 14.92
N GLU A 49 22.92 -7.15 14.16
CA GLU A 49 23.17 -7.28 12.72
C GLU A 49 22.36 -6.30 11.85
N LEU A 50 21.12 -5.97 12.24
CA LEU A 50 20.21 -5.18 11.41
C LEU A 50 20.33 -3.66 11.62
N PHE A 51 20.64 -3.22 12.85
CA PHE A 51 20.74 -1.79 13.19
C PHE A 51 21.73 -1.00 12.33
N PRO A 52 22.97 -1.48 12.09
CA PRO A 52 23.94 -0.75 11.28
C PRO A 52 23.43 -0.55 9.86
N ARG A 53 22.74 -1.56 9.32
CA ARG A 53 22.22 -1.52 7.95
C ARG A 53 21.06 -0.54 7.80
N ILE A 54 20.18 -0.47 8.80
CA ILE A 54 19.09 0.52 8.82
C ILE A 54 19.65 1.94 8.99
N LEU A 55 20.57 2.16 9.95
CA LEU A 55 21.12 3.49 10.24
C LEU A 55 21.97 4.04 9.09
N LEU A 56 22.74 3.20 8.40
CA LEU A 56 23.56 3.61 7.24
C LEU A 56 22.74 3.80 5.95
N ALA A 57 21.58 3.15 5.81
CA ALA A 57 20.73 3.25 4.62
C ALA A 57 19.78 4.47 4.63
N VAL A 58 19.85 5.34 5.64
CA VAL A 58 18.99 6.54 5.72
C VAL A 58 19.51 7.64 4.79
N PRO A 59 18.64 8.35 4.05
CA PRO A 59 19.04 9.52 3.29
C PRO A 59 19.77 10.55 4.16
N LYS A 60 21.02 10.85 3.82
CA LYS A 60 21.87 11.78 4.61
C LYS A 60 21.29 13.20 4.67
N LYS A 61 20.58 13.63 3.62
CA LYS A 61 20.01 14.98 3.48
C LYS A 61 18.67 14.92 2.74
N LYS A 62 17.80 15.88 3.03
CA LYS A 62 16.54 16.09 2.31
C LYS A 62 16.83 16.46 0.85
N VAL A 63 16.08 15.87 -0.08
CA VAL A 63 16.18 16.20 -1.50
C VAL A 63 15.59 17.58 -1.81
N SER A 64 16.24 18.35 -2.70
CA SER A 64 15.71 19.64 -3.14
C SER A 64 14.45 19.47 -4.01
N HIS A 65 13.62 20.51 -4.07
CA HIS A 65 12.38 20.49 -4.86
C HIS A 65 12.66 20.21 -6.34
N SER A 66 13.67 20.87 -6.91
CA SER A 66 14.12 20.66 -8.30
C SER A 66 14.54 19.22 -8.57
N ARG A 67 15.39 18.62 -7.72
CA ARG A 67 15.81 17.21 -7.88
C ARG A 67 14.66 16.22 -7.74
N LYS A 68 13.64 16.53 -6.93
CA LYS A 68 12.42 15.71 -6.82
C LYS A 68 11.57 15.83 -8.08
N ALA A 69 11.36 17.04 -8.59
CA ALA A 69 10.58 17.30 -9.80
C ALA A 69 11.20 16.63 -11.03
N MET A 70 12.51 16.78 -11.24
CA MET A 70 13.22 16.12 -12.36
C MET A 70 13.06 14.59 -12.34
N ARG A 71 13.09 13.97 -11.15
CA ARG A 71 12.85 12.52 -11.02
C ARG A 71 11.40 12.10 -11.30
N ALA A 72 10.44 13.00 -11.10
CA ALA A 72 9.02 12.73 -11.34
C ALA A 72 8.60 12.99 -12.79
N ALA A 73 9.32 13.87 -13.51
CA ALA A 73 8.97 14.28 -14.88
C ALA A 73 8.83 13.11 -15.87
N ASN A 74 9.65 12.06 -15.70
CA ASN A 74 9.63 10.90 -16.59
C ASN A 74 8.47 9.92 -16.34
N LYS A 75 7.65 10.15 -15.31
CA LYS A 75 6.57 9.25 -14.87
C LYS A 75 5.18 9.71 -15.32
N GLY A 76 5.09 10.51 -16.38
CA GLY A 76 3.81 10.97 -16.94
C GLY A 76 2.94 9.83 -17.49
N LEU A 77 1.62 10.05 -17.49
CA LEU A 77 0.67 9.12 -18.11
C LEU A 77 0.95 9.04 -19.62
N LYS A 78 1.03 7.82 -20.14
CA LYS A 78 1.19 7.58 -21.58
C LYS A 78 -0.17 7.52 -22.25
N ASP A 79 -0.26 8.12 -23.44
CA ASP A 79 -1.47 8.07 -24.25
C ASP A 79 -1.76 6.64 -24.70
N LYS A 80 -3.05 6.28 -24.69
CA LYS A 80 -3.50 4.96 -25.13
C LYS A 80 -3.99 5.07 -26.57
N HIS A 81 -3.24 4.50 -27.51
CA HIS A 81 -3.62 4.45 -28.93
C HIS A 81 -4.50 3.24 -29.28
N ASN A 82 -4.71 2.32 -28.35
CA ASN A 82 -5.43 1.06 -28.56
C ASN A 82 -6.95 1.23 -28.37
N LEU A 83 -7.53 2.32 -28.84
CA LEU A 83 -8.96 2.58 -28.78
C LEU A 83 -9.59 2.29 -30.14
N VAL A 84 -10.60 1.42 -30.15
CA VAL A 84 -11.35 1.04 -31.35
C VAL A 84 -12.84 1.20 -31.11
N HIS A 85 -13.62 1.36 -32.18
CA HIS A 85 -15.07 1.42 -32.07
C HIS A 85 -15.68 0.04 -31.80
N CYS A 86 -16.71 -0.01 -30.97
CA CYS A 86 -17.48 -1.22 -30.72
C CYS A 86 -18.40 -1.53 -31.90
N PRO A 87 -18.43 -2.77 -32.44
CA PRO A 87 -19.31 -3.13 -33.55
C PRO A 87 -20.79 -3.17 -33.18
N GLY A 88 -21.13 -3.29 -31.88
CA GLY A 88 -22.53 -3.35 -31.44
C GLY A 88 -23.15 -1.96 -31.18
N CYS A 89 -22.44 -1.11 -30.41
CA CYS A 89 -22.96 0.18 -29.96
C CYS A 89 -22.23 1.41 -30.53
N GLY A 90 -21.17 1.23 -31.31
CA GLY A 90 -20.36 2.34 -31.87
C GLY A 90 -19.45 3.07 -30.87
N GLY A 91 -19.63 2.88 -29.56
CA GLY A 91 -18.84 3.54 -28.52
C GLY A 91 -17.36 3.12 -28.52
N PRO A 92 -16.45 3.95 -27.98
CA PRO A 92 -15.04 3.62 -27.87
C PRO A 92 -14.82 2.49 -26.86
N LYS A 93 -13.98 1.52 -27.23
CA LYS A 93 -13.54 0.43 -26.36
C LYS A 93 -12.04 0.19 -26.53
N LEU A 94 -11.43 -0.52 -25.58
CA LEU A 94 -10.05 -0.97 -25.74
C LEU A 94 -9.98 -2.10 -26.78
N ALA A 95 -8.91 -2.13 -27.59
CA ALA A 95 -8.62 -3.24 -28.49
C ALA A 95 -8.48 -4.56 -27.70
N HIS A 96 -9.02 -5.66 -28.24
CA HIS A 96 -9.08 -6.98 -27.59
C HIS A 96 -9.90 -7.08 -26.29
N HIS A 97 -10.58 -6.02 -25.86
CA HIS A 97 -11.48 -6.05 -24.72
C HIS A 97 -12.95 -6.06 -25.16
N LEU A 98 -13.79 -6.68 -24.32
CA LEU A 98 -15.24 -6.59 -24.41
C LEU A 98 -15.67 -5.15 -24.12
N CYS A 99 -16.70 -4.68 -24.84
CA CYS A 99 -17.22 -3.34 -24.61
C CYS A 99 -17.93 -3.28 -23.25
N PRO A 100 -17.56 -2.35 -22.35
CA PRO A 100 -18.14 -2.29 -21.01
C PRO A 100 -19.64 -1.99 -21.02
N THR A 101 -20.09 -1.15 -21.96
CA THR A 101 -21.51 -0.76 -22.07
C THR A 101 -22.36 -1.94 -22.56
N CYS A 102 -22.01 -2.54 -23.69
CA CYS A 102 -22.71 -3.71 -24.24
C CYS A 102 -22.75 -4.87 -23.24
N TYR A 103 -21.61 -5.18 -22.61
CA TYR A 103 -21.53 -6.24 -21.61
C TYR A 103 -22.45 -5.98 -20.41
N SER A 104 -22.43 -4.76 -19.88
CA SER A 104 -23.29 -4.41 -18.73
C SER A 104 -24.78 -4.51 -19.05
N PHE A 105 -25.17 -4.14 -20.27
CA PHE A 105 -26.56 -4.24 -20.74
C PHE A 105 -26.99 -5.70 -20.88
N LEU A 106 -26.22 -6.50 -21.61
CA LEU A 106 -26.50 -7.93 -21.81
C LEU A 106 -26.54 -8.69 -20.48
N HIS A 107 -25.60 -8.41 -19.58
CA HIS A 107 -25.55 -9.03 -18.27
C HIS A 107 -26.82 -8.74 -17.44
N ARG A 108 -27.30 -7.49 -17.46
CA ARG A 108 -28.54 -7.11 -16.77
C ARG A 108 -29.77 -7.80 -17.35
N LEU A 109 -29.86 -7.87 -18.69
CA LEU A 109 -30.94 -8.58 -19.38
C LEU A 109 -30.97 -10.07 -19.05
N TRP A 110 -29.84 -10.75 -19.08
CA TRP A 110 -29.79 -12.17 -18.72
C TRP A 110 -30.14 -12.39 -17.25
N LYS A 111 -29.74 -11.48 -16.36
CA LYS A 111 -30.10 -11.55 -14.95
C LYS A 111 -31.60 -11.33 -14.71
N SER A 112 -32.25 -10.40 -15.40
CA SER A 112 -33.71 -10.21 -15.29
C SER A 112 -34.45 -11.44 -15.79
N ASN A 113 -34.10 -11.92 -16.99
CA ASN A 113 -34.73 -13.09 -17.59
C ASN A 113 -34.61 -14.33 -16.68
N ASN A 114 -33.43 -14.58 -16.10
CA ASN A 114 -33.25 -15.70 -15.17
C ASN A 114 -34.09 -15.57 -13.89
N LYS A 115 -34.29 -14.35 -13.38
CA LYS A 115 -35.15 -14.12 -12.22
C LYS A 115 -36.61 -14.38 -12.54
N ASP A 116 -37.06 -13.95 -13.72
CA ASP A 116 -38.42 -14.15 -14.18
C ASP A 116 -38.69 -15.64 -14.41
N ASN A 117 -37.75 -16.37 -15.02
CA ASN A 117 -37.83 -17.82 -15.20
C ASN A 117 -37.92 -18.57 -13.87
N HIS A 118 -37.14 -18.18 -12.86
CA HIS A 118 -37.23 -18.78 -11.52
C HIS A 118 -38.56 -18.45 -10.81
N LYS A 119 -39.23 -17.34 -11.17
CA LYS A 119 -40.52 -16.97 -10.57
C LYS A 119 -41.70 -17.71 -11.20
N LEU A 120 -41.51 -18.27 -12.40
CA LEU A 120 -42.51 -19.05 -13.14
C LEU A 120 -42.48 -20.54 -12.82
N LEU A 121 -41.46 -21.01 -12.07
CA LEU A 121 -41.38 -22.34 -11.47
C LEU A 121 -41.85 -22.29 -10.01
#